data_AF-A0A7S3QA90-F1
#
_entry.id   AF-A0A7S3QA90-F1
#
_cell.length_a   1.000
_cell.length_b   1.000
_cell.length_c   1.000
_cell.angle_alpha   90.00
_cell.angle_beta   90.00
_cell.angle_gamma   90.00
#
_symmetry.space_group_name_H-M   'P 1'
#
loop_
_entity.id
_entity.type
_entity.pdbx_description
1 polymer ?
#
loop_
_entity_poly.entity_id
_entity_poly.type
_entity_poly.pdbx_seq_one_letter_code
_entity_poly.pdbx_strand_id
1 'polypeptide(L)'
;INHINKLFNIMRLHVYRGLSLRDENIPRDVTHDVIVDDSVTVIKFSAFIFRQQLVSVVMTDKSKVIEIEMHAFSNCISLKYVRLAKALKYIGTHSFASNFIYYV
;
A
#
# COMPACT_ATOMS: atom_id res chain seq x y z
N ILE A 1 -16.94 -15.03 -0.33
CA ILE A 1 -16.75 -13.59 -0.66
C ILE A 1 -17.36 -12.67 0.41
N ASN A 2 -18.60 -12.91 0.87
CA ASN A 2 -19.27 -12.01 1.84
C ASN A 2 -18.71 -12.01 3.27
N HIS A 3 -18.04 -13.09 3.71
CA HIS A 3 -17.47 -13.17 5.07
C HIS A 3 -16.16 -12.38 5.24
N ILE A 4 -15.36 -12.28 4.17
CA ILE A 4 -14.11 -11.49 4.14
C ILE A 4 -14.45 -10.00 4.14
N ASN A 5 -15.45 -9.58 3.35
CA ASN A 5 -15.93 -8.18 3.33
C ASN A 5 -16.53 -7.71 4.65
N LYS A 6 -17.04 -8.62 5.49
CA LYS A 6 -17.61 -8.30 6.81
C LYS A 6 -16.52 -8.08 7.88
N LEU A 7 -15.36 -8.74 7.74
CA LEU A 7 -14.15 -8.49 8.56
C LEU A 7 -13.50 -7.15 8.20
N PHE A 8 -13.54 -6.74 6.93
CA PHE A 8 -13.08 -5.42 6.47
C PHE A 8 -13.91 -4.23 6.97
N ASN A 9 -15.12 -4.46 7.50
CA ASN A 9 -16.04 -3.40 7.92
C ASN A 9 -15.79 -2.90 9.36
N ILE A 10 -14.79 -3.46 10.06
CA ILE A 10 -14.42 -3.09 11.43
C ILE A 10 -13.03 -2.39 11.48
N MET A 11 -12.26 -2.43 10.39
CA MET A 11 -10.99 -1.72 10.22
C MET A 11 -11.17 -0.66 9.14
N ARG A 12 -10.73 0.58 9.40
CA ARG A 12 -10.86 1.70 8.44
C ARG A 12 -10.02 1.40 7.20
N LEU A 13 -10.67 0.88 6.16
CA LEU A 13 -10.08 0.57 4.87
C LEU A 13 -10.07 1.82 3.98
N HIS A 14 -8.91 2.17 3.44
CA HIS A 14 -8.77 3.30 2.51
C HIS A 14 -8.33 2.84 1.12
N VAL A 15 -8.76 3.59 0.09
CA VAL A 15 -8.40 3.32 -1.31
C VAL A 15 -7.33 4.33 -1.76
N TYR A 16 -6.18 3.83 -2.17
CA TYR A 16 -5.13 4.63 -2.80
C TYR A 16 -5.37 4.76 -4.29
N ARG A 17 -5.46 6.00 -4.79
CA ARG A 17 -5.80 6.28 -6.20
C ARG A 17 -4.62 6.77 -7.04
N GLY A 18 -3.43 6.90 -6.46
CA GLY A 18 -2.22 7.30 -7.22
C GLY A 18 -2.22 8.74 -7.76
N LEU A 19 -3.17 9.57 -7.30
CA LEU A 19 -3.41 10.90 -7.86
C LEU A 19 -2.31 11.92 -7.48
N SER A 20 -1.59 11.70 -6.37
CA SER A 20 -0.51 12.59 -5.87
C SER A 20 0.69 11.79 -5.34
N LEU A 21 1.85 12.45 -5.24
CA LEU A 21 3.04 11.94 -4.54
C LEU A 21 2.74 11.58 -3.08
N ARG A 22 1.77 12.29 -2.47
CA ARG A 22 1.18 11.94 -1.18
C ARG A 22 -0.32 12.06 -1.37
N ASP A 23 -1.02 10.95 -1.44
CA ASP A 23 -2.48 10.96 -1.58
C ASP A 23 -3.08 11.55 -0.29
N GLU A 24 -3.51 12.81 -0.36
CA GLU A 24 -3.98 13.58 0.79
C GLU A 24 -5.26 13.01 1.41
N ASN A 25 -5.97 12.15 0.65
CA ASN A 25 -7.13 11.42 1.12
C ASN A 25 -6.78 10.25 2.06
N ILE A 26 -5.48 9.91 2.18
CA ILE A 26 -4.99 8.92 3.15
C ILE A 26 -4.38 9.71 4.33
N PRO A 27 -5.09 9.82 5.47
CA PRO A 27 -4.77 10.70 6.60
C PRO A 27 -3.35 10.54 7.11
N ARG A 28 -2.64 11.56 7.63
CA ARG A 28 -1.21 11.37 7.95
C ARG A 28 -0.89 10.34 9.04
N ASP A 29 -1.89 10.03 9.87
CA ASP A 29 -1.95 9.00 10.89
C ASP A 29 -2.46 7.63 10.36
N VAL A 30 -2.39 7.41 9.04
CA VAL A 30 -2.88 6.28 8.20
C VAL A 30 -3.22 4.96 8.93
N THR A 31 -4.52 4.70 9.01
CA THR A 31 -5.26 3.49 8.57
C THR A 31 -4.55 2.14 8.64
N HIS A 32 -5.19 1.17 9.31
CA HIS A 32 -4.68 -0.20 9.38
C HIS A 32 -4.47 -0.82 7.99
N ASP A 33 -5.37 -0.61 7.03
CA ASP A 33 -5.32 -1.32 5.74
C ASP A 33 -5.58 -0.38 4.55
N VAL A 34 -4.79 -0.55 3.48
CA VAL A 34 -4.93 0.16 2.21
C VAL A 34 -5.15 -0.81 1.06
N ILE A 35 -6.14 -0.53 0.22
CA ILE A 35 -6.32 -1.16 -1.09
C ILE A 35 -5.84 -0.21 -2.17
N VAL A 36 -5.03 -0.71 -3.10
CA VAL A 36 -4.62 0.04 -4.29
C VAL A 36 -5.71 -0.09 -5.35
N ASP A 37 -6.23 1.04 -5.83
CA ASP A 37 -7.23 1.08 -6.89
C ASP A 37 -6.69 0.45 -8.18
N ASP A 38 -7.52 -0.32 -8.89
CA ASP A 38 -7.11 -1.07 -10.09
C ASP A 38 -6.67 -0.14 -11.25
N SER A 39 -6.97 1.16 -11.18
CA SER A 39 -6.49 2.16 -12.15
C SER A 39 -5.03 2.58 -11.91
N VAL A 40 -4.45 2.31 -10.74
CA VAL A 40 -3.08 2.70 -10.40
C VAL A 40 -2.09 1.81 -11.16
N THR A 41 -1.17 2.43 -11.89
CA THR A 41 -0.07 1.76 -12.59
C THR A 41 1.28 1.93 -11.89
N VAL A 42 1.45 2.99 -11.11
CA VAL A 42 2.70 3.31 -10.41
C VAL A 42 2.38 3.75 -8.99
N ILE A 43 3.04 3.13 -8.00
CA ILE A 43 3.06 3.66 -6.63
C ILE A 43 4.23 4.61 -6.52
N LYS A 44 3.90 5.91 -6.44
CA LYS A 44 4.86 6.99 -6.58
C LYS A 44 5.85 7.08 -5.42
N PHE A 45 6.93 7.82 -5.67
CA PHE A 45 7.99 8.12 -4.72
C PHE A 45 7.40 8.59 -3.40
N SER A 46 7.79 7.91 -2.31
CA SER A 46 7.35 8.25 -0.95
C SER A 46 5.82 8.29 -0.72
N ALA A 47 5.01 7.60 -1.54
CA ALA A 47 3.55 7.59 -1.46
C ALA A 47 2.99 7.35 -0.05
N PHE A 48 3.63 6.45 0.71
CA PHE A 48 3.28 6.05 2.06
C PHE A 48 4.45 6.25 3.04
N ILE A 49 5.40 7.15 2.77
CA ILE A 49 6.52 7.36 3.68
C ILE A 49 6.02 7.78 5.08
N PHE A 50 6.59 7.19 6.13
CA PHE A 50 6.26 7.44 7.55
C PHE A 50 4.81 7.11 7.96
N ARG A 51 4.08 6.27 7.20
CA ARG A 51 2.77 5.77 7.62
C ARG A 51 2.92 4.68 8.69
N GLN A 52 3.28 5.07 9.90
CA GLN A 52 3.63 4.15 10.98
C GLN A 52 2.48 3.26 11.45
N GLN A 53 1.23 3.63 11.19
CA GLN A 53 0.02 2.88 11.56
C GLN A 53 -0.50 1.98 10.41
N LEU A 54 0.13 2.02 9.23
CA LEU A 54 -0.21 1.16 8.10
C LEU A 54 0.20 -0.28 8.38
N VAL A 55 -0.77 -1.19 8.43
CA VAL A 55 -0.58 -2.63 8.71
C VAL A 55 -0.54 -3.45 7.44
N SER A 56 -1.40 -3.14 6.46
CA SER A 56 -1.42 -3.86 5.19
C SER A 56 -1.64 -3.00 3.95
N VAL A 57 -1.07 -3.45 2.84
CA VAL A 57 -1.28 -2.89 1.49
C VAL A 57 -1.65 -4.01 0.54
N VAL A 58 -2.77 -3.88 -0.15
CA VAL A 58 -3.30 -4.92 -1.02
C VAL A 58 -3.43 -4.41 -2.45
N MET A 59 -2.61 -4.95 -3.35
CA MET A 59 -2.82 -4.85 -4.80
C MET A 59 -3.67 -6.04 -5.25
N THR A 60 -4.83 -5.81 -5.86
CA THR A 60 -5.76 -6.89 -6.21
C THR A 60 -5.26 -7.78 -7.36
N ASP A 61 -5.96 -8.87 -7.68
CA ASP A 61 -5.64 -9.68 -8.88
C ASP A 61 -5.87 -8.91 -10.19
N LYS A 62 -6.64 -7.83 -10.13
CA LYS A 62 -6.89 -6.91 -11.24
C LYS A 62 -5.93 -5.72 -11.25
N SER A 63 -5.06 -5.62 -10.25
CA SER A 63 -4.13 -4.50 -10.12
C SER A 63 -3.23 -4.39 -11.35
N LYS A 64 -3.11 -3.16 -11.85
CA LYS A 64 -2.28 -2.81 -13.00
C LYS A 64 -0.94 -2.19 -12.58
N VAL A 65 -0.60 -2.25 -11.30
CA VAL A 65 0.67 -1.71 -10.79
C VAL A 65 1.83 -2.45 -11.44
N ILE A 66 2.63 -1.72 -12.20
CA ILE A 66 3.85 -2.19 -12.86
C ILE A 66 5.11 -1.74 -12.11
N GLU A 67 5.00 -0.73 -11.27
CA GLU A 67 6.13 -0.09 -10.61
C GLU A 67 5.78 0.41 -9.19
N ILE A 68 6.70 0.19 -8.26
CA ILE A 68 6.76 0.83 -6.95
C ILE A 68 8.04 1.67 -6.94
N GLU A 69 7.93 2.97 -6.79
CA GLU A 69 9.08 3.88 -6.81
C GLU A 69 9.86 3.90 -5.48
N MET A 70 11.01 4.57 -5.49
CA MET A 70 11.91 4.71 -4.34
C MET A 70 11.17 5.27 -3.10
N HIS A 71 11.48 4.69 -1.93
CA HIS A 71 10.91 5.06 -0.63
C HIS A 71 9.38 4.97 -0.50
N ALA A 72 8.66 4.38 -1.45
CA ALA A 72 7.20 4.34 -1.46
C ALA A 72 6.55 3.93 -0.12
N PHE A 73 7.13 2.98 0.62
CA PHE A 73 6.67 2.51 1.92
C PHE A 73 7.75 2.64 3.01
N SER A 74 8.70 3.56 2.87
CA SER A 74 9.79 3.72 3.85
C SER A 74 9.24 4.16 5.22
N ASN A 75 9.75 3.57 6.31
CA ASN A 75 9.32 3.86 7.69
C ASN A 75 7.82 3.60 7.98
N CYS A 76 7.20 2.66 7.27
CA CYS A 76 5.90 2.07 7.63
C CYS A 76 6.12 0.95 8.66
N ILE A 77 6.50 1.31 9.89
CA ILE A 77 6.97 0.34 10.90
C ILE A 77 5.96 -0.76 11.28
N SER A 78 4.66 -0.50 11.14
CA SER A 78 3.61 -1.49 11.42
C SER A 78 3.23 -2.35 10.21
N LEU A 79 3.84 -2.11 9.05
CA LEU A 79 3.50 -2.78 7.79
C LEU A 79 3.95 -4.23 7.86
N LYS A 80 2.98 -5.13 7.99
CA LYS A 80 3.20 -6.58 8.11
C LYS A 80 2.90 -7.32 6.81
N TYR A 81 1.97 -6.81 6.00
CA TYR A 81 1.49 -7.50 4.80
C TYR A 81 1.46 -6.58 3.59
N VAL A 82 2.11 -7.01 2.51
CA VAL A 82 2.04 -6.33 1.21
C VAL A 82 1.75 -7.37 0.14
N ARG A 83 0.56 -7.32 -0.44
CA ARG A 83 0.25 -8.14 -1.62
C ARG A 83 0.68 -7.38 -2.87
N LEU A 84 1.67 -7.93 -3.57
CA LEU A 84 2.19 -7.35 -4.81
C LEU A 84 1.29 -7.69 -6.01
N ALA A 85 1.22 -6.78 -6.97
CA ALA A 85 0.53 -7.02 -8.24
C ALA A 85 1.29 -8.06 -9.07
N LYS A 86 0.57 -8.93 -9.78
CA LYS A 86 1.18 -9.92 -10.69
C LYS A 86 1.97 -9.28 -11.84
N ALA A 87 1.58 -8.07 -12.23
CA ALA A 87 2.22 -7.32 -13.31
C ALA A 87 3.42 -6.48 -12.84
N LEU A 88 3.77 -6.51 -11.54
CA LEU A 88 4.83 -5.69 -10.97
C LEU A 88 6.19 -6.08 -11.57
N LYS A 89 6.90 -5.08 -12.11
CA LYS A 89 8.21 -5.26 -12.77
C LYS A 89 9.35 -4.60 -12.02
N TYR A 90 9.08 -3.49 -11.34
CA TYR A 90 10.10 -2.70 -10.67
C TYR A 90 9.71 -2.35 -9.24
N ILE A 91 10.68 -2.51 -8.34
CA ILE A 91 10.62 -2.07 -6.95
C ILE A 91 11.83 -1.18 -6.71
N GLY A 92 11.57 0.09 -6.44
CA GLY A 92 12.57 1.11 -6.23
C GLY A 92 13.36 0.89 -4.95
N THR A 93 14.58 1.42 -4.95
CA THR A 93 15.50 1.33 -3.82
C THR A 93 14.85 1.86 -2.53
N HIS A 94 15.08 1.18 -1.41
CA HIS A 94 14.54 1.57 -0.10
C HIS A 94 13.01 1.75 -0.05
N SER A 95 12.27 1.24 -1.03
CA SER A 95 10.80 1.26 -1.04
C SER A 95 10.21 0.64 0.23
N PHE A 96 10.87 -0.37 0.80
CA PHE A 96 10.49 -1.00 2.07
C PHE A 96 11.53 -0.82 3.20
N ALA A 97 12.35 0.23 3.15
CA ALA A 97 13.35 0.47 4.19
C ALA A 97 12.71 0.76 5.56
N SER A 98 13.36 0.29 6.62
CA SER A 98 12.92 0.51 8.01
C SER A 98 11.51 -0.02 8.31
N ASN A 99 11.11 -1.10 7.64
CA ASN A 99 9.88 -1.83 7.91
C ASN A 99 10.19 -3.21 8.54
N PHE A 100 9.29 -3.72 9.37
CA PHE A 100 9.40 -5.06 9.98
C PHE A 100 8.57 -6.10 9.19
N ILE A 101 8.84 -6.28 7.90
CA ILE A 101 8.02 -7.11 7.01
C ILE A 101 8.59 -8.54 6.89
N TYR A 102 7.70 -9.54 6.88
CA TYR A 102 7.98 -10.89 6.39
C TYR A 102 7.49 -11.01 4.94
N TYR A 103 8.34 -11.45 4.01
CA TYR A 103 7.94 -11.68 2.61
C TYR A 103 7.16 -13.00 2.52
N VAL A 104 5.94 -12.97 1.96
CA VAL A 104 5.09 -14.16 1.71
C VAL A 104 4.52 -14.10 0.29
#